data_AF-A0A364LLJ4-F1
#
_entry.id   AF-A0A364LLJ4-F1
#
_cell.length_a   1.000
_cell.length_b   1.000
_cell.length_c   1.000
_cell.angle_alpha   90.00
_cell.angle_beta   90.00
_cell.angle_gamma   90.00
#
_symmetry.space_group_name_H-M   'P 1'
#
loop_
_entity.id
_entity.type
_entity.pdbx_description
1 polymer ?
#
loop_
_entity_poly.entity_id
_entity_poly.type
_entity_poly.pdbx_seq_one_letter_code
_entity_poly.pdbx_strand_id
1 'polypeptide(L)'
;MTISMGQLKLILDEFAMTNQHHEPNSKSEQLAASLASLTRNIKNPEQIVDAELKAKVIRYIDQFWQWAVANITGASWGENPQVGSWLSLQNNLESNGFKGVYQRHYPFFFARHSERFYNAEQSFSLEQVLALFKATARVLGYIRVEQMENHPFARFQDLQAQIEKGISTQHPILVDATNLFACLFYLLHFHLNKEQIALLPMLIRCRPETTDEERHSETALFISIYGSSALCSIQIASLKEYLDYLTVRSHEATKPLLHVLPPSLLALWNVFAEVKQKPAALPLAAAFNNDLLKVNSSEGKAKQVSKVENQQAFERAMNFVNYTLYMINTIKLDHPNNVIQQLYQGCLQYYMDTRQNESRSIFSFTPFSDKAKCQVAAQLQQDRNAQLGFFSGFTSQQGRLGVINKIFETAFYPVSEKSSNTAPRG
;
A
#
# COMPACT_ATOMS: atom_id res chain seq x y z
N MET A 1 5.04 -14.30 -26.69
CA MET A 1 4.00 -14.07 -27.72
C MET A 1 4.55 -13.11 -28.76
N THR A 2 4.22 -13.36 -30.03
CA THR A 2 4.57 -12.52 -31.18
C THR A 2 3.29 -12.15 -31.91
N ILE A 3 3.05 -10.86 -32.11
CA ILE A 3 1.85 -10.35 -32.79
C ILE A 3 1.98 -10.44 -34.31
N SER A 4 0.92 -10.89 -34.98
CA SER A 4 0.82 -10.87 -36.44
C SER A 4 0.33 -9.51 -36.97
N MET A 5 0.58 -9.21 -38.23
CA MET A 5 0.13 -7.99 -38.90
C MET A 5 -1.40 -7.87 -38.87
N GLY A 6 -2.13 -8.98 -39.06
CA GLY A 6 -3.59 -9.03 -38.97
C GLY A 6 -4.11 -8.69 -37.58
N GLN A 7 -3.49 -9.24 -36.53
CA GLN A 7 -3.85 -8.91 -35.14
C GLN A 7 -3.56 -7.44 -34.81
N LEU A 8 -2.40 -6.93 -35.21
CA LEU A 8 -2.07 -5.52 -35.02
C LEU A 8 -3.09 -4.60 -35.73
N LYS A 9 -3.51 -4.96 -36.95
CA LYS A 9 -4.53 -4.21 -37.67
C LYS A 9 -5.84 -4.11 -36.89
N LEU A 10 -6.35 -5.23 -36.39
CA LEU A 10 -7.59 -5.26 -35.61
C LEU A 10 -7.50 -4.34 -34.38
N ILE A 11 -6.41 -4.43 -33.62
CA ILE A 11 -6.19 -3.60 -32.43
C ILE A 11 -6.17 -2.10 -32.79
N LEU A 12 -5.45 -1.72 -33.85
CA LEU A 12 -5.32 -0.30 -34.23
C LEU A 12 -6.60 0.25 -34.86
N ASP A 13 -7.34 -0.54 -35.63
CA ASP A 13 -8.62 -0.14 -36.23
C ASP A 13 -9.70 0.04 -35.15
N GLU A 14 -9.80 -0.88 -34.18
CA GLU A 14 -10.71 -0.79 -33.03
C GLU A 14 -10.40 0.45 -32.17
N PHE A 15 -9.11 0.69 -31.93
CA PHE A 15 -8.65 1.87 -31.20
C PHE A 15 -9.00 3.19 -31.92
N ALA A 16 -8.81 3.23 -33.24
CA ALA A 16 -9.16 4.41 -34.04
C ALA A 16 -10.66 4.69 -34.01
N MET A 17 -11.50 3.65 -34.14
CA MET A 17 -12.95 3.78 -34.00
C MET A 17 -13.36 4.32 -32.63
N THR A 18 -12.75 3.81 -31.56
CA THR A 18 -13.04 4.28 -30.20
C THR A 18 -12.73 5.77 -30.04
N ASN A 19 -11.62 6.25 -30.61
CA ASN A 19 -11.21 7.65 -30.52
C ASN A 19 -12.07 8.63 -31.33
N GLN A 20 -12.66 8.19 -32.44
CA GLN A 20 -13.59 9.01 -33.23
C GLN A 20 -14.82 9.45 -32.44
N HIS A 21 -15.20 8.68 -31.41
CA HIS A 21 -16.37 8.96 -30.58
C HIS A 21 -16.09 9.86 -29.37
N HIS A 22 -14.82 10.21 -29.10
CA HIS A 22 -14.47 11.01 -27.91
C HIS A 22 -14.50 12.51 -28.18
N GLU A 23 -13.73 12.99 -29.16
CA GLU A 23 -13.68 14.41 -29.51
C GLU A 23 -13.19 14.59 -30.95
N PRO A 24 -14.08 15.00 -31.87
CA PRO A 24 -13.74 15.16 -33.28
C PRO A 24 -12.63 16.21 -33.50
N ASN A 25 -11.71 15.92 -34.41
CA ASN A 25 -10.53 16.72 -34.76
C ASN A 25 -9.51 16.91 -33.63
N SER A 26 -9.62 16.16 -32.54
CA SER A 26 -8.61 16.18 -31.46
C SER A 26 -7.27 15.61 -31.94
N LYS A 27 -6.18 16.00 -31.27
CA LYS A 27 -4.86 15.41 -31.52
C LYS A 27 -4.86 13.90 -31.26
N SER A 28 -5.64 13.46 -30.26
CA SER A 28 -5.87 12.05 -29.94
C SER A 28 -6.41 11.29 -31.16
N GLU A 29 -7.47 11.80 -31.79
CA GLU A 29 -8.06 11.19 -32.98
C GLU A 29 -7.09 11.17 -34.17
N GLN A 30 -6.37 12.28 -34.42
CA GLN A 30 -5.39 12.36 -35.52
C GLN A 30 -4.27 11.32 -35.37
N LEU A 31 -3.77 11.13 -34.15
CA LEU A 31 -2.75 10.14 -33.84
C LEU A 31 -3.30 8.71 -33.93
N ALA A 32 -4.54 8.48 -33.49
CA ALA A 32 -5.21 7.19 -33.63
C ALA A 32 -5.45 6.80 -35.10
N ALA A 33 -5.89 7.74 -35.93
CA ALA A 33 -6.03 7.54 -37.37
C ALA A 33 -4.69 7.27 -38.06
N SER A 34 -3.62 7.95 -37.60
CA SER A 34 -2.26 7.73 -38.09
C SER A 34 -1.74 6.34 -37.71
N LEU A 35 -2.04 5.84 -36.51
CA LEU A 35 -1.75 4.47 -36.10
C LEU A 35 -2.45 3.44 -37.00
N ALA A 36 -3.77 3.56 -37.18
CA ALA A 36 -4.53 2.66 -38.06
C ALA A 36 -4.03 2.69 -39.51
N SER A 37 -3.51 3.83 -39.98
CA SER A 37 -2.96 3.95 -41.34
C SER A 37 -1.73 3.07 -41.58
N LEU A 38 -0.96 2.73 -40.53
CA LEU A 38 0.24 1.91 -40.63
C LEU A 38 -0.05 0.49 -41.13
N THR A 39 -1.28 0.01 -40.98
CA THR A 39 -1.70 -1.37 -41.30
C THR A 39 -2.69 -1.43 -42.45
N ARG A 40 -2.96 -0.33 -43.17
CA ARG A 40 -3.95 -0.30 -44.27
C ARG A 40 -3.57 -1.18 -45.46
N ASN A 41 -2.29 -1.29 -45.78
CA ASN A 41 -1.80 -1.98 -46.99
C ASN A 41 -1.13 -3.32 -46.66
N ILE A 42 -1.64 -4.06 -45.66
CA ILE A 42 -1.10 -5.36 -45.30
C ILE A 42 -1.28 -6.34 -46.47
N LYS A 43 -0.16 -6.80 -47.02
CA LYS A 43 -0.14 -7.83 -48.08
C LYS A 43 -0.22 -9.25 -47.51
N ASN A 44 0.29 -9.46 -46.30
CA ASN A 44 0.30 -10.76 -45.62
C ASN A 44 -0.12 -10.62 -44.14
N PRO A 45 -1.37 -10.95 -43.78
CA PRO A 45 -1.89 -10.84 -42.42
C PRO A 45 -1.16 -11.74 -41.40
N GLU A 46 -0.62 -12.87 -41.84
CA GLU A 46 0.07 -13.85 -40.98
C GLU A 46 1.53 -13.44 -40.69
N GLN A 47 2.05 -12.45 -41.41
CA GLN A 47 3.41 -11.96 -41.18
C GLN A 47 3.55 -11.42 -39.75
N ILE A 48 4.64 -11.77 -39.08
CA ILE A 48 4.97 -11.24 -37.76
C ILE A 48 5.35 -9.75 -37.90
N VAL A 49 4.87 -8.92 -36.99
CA VAL A 49 5.21 -7.50 -36.95
C VAL A 49 6.72 -7.33 -36.69
N ASP A 50 7.41 -6.65 -37.61
CA ASP A 50 8.83 -6.36 -37.52
C ASP A 50 9.15 -5.24 -36.50
N ALA A 51 10.45 -5.06 -36.21
CA ALA A 51 10.91 -4.08 -35.25
C ALA A 51 10.68 -2.62 -35.71
N GLU A 52 10.71 -2.36 -37.01
CA GLU A 52 10.53 -1.02 -37.57
C GLU A 52 9.09 -0.54 -37.37
N LEU A 53 8.11 -1.39 -37.66
CA LEU A 53 6.71 -1.09 -37.43
C LEU A 53 6.41 -0.95 -35.94
N LYS A 54 7.01 -1.79 -35.09
CA LYS A 54 6.91 -1.63 -33.63
C LYS A 54 7.40 -0.25 -33.18
N ALA A 55 8.55 0.19 -33.68
CA ALA A 55 9.11 1.50 -33.36
C ALA A 55 8.20 2.66 -33.83
N LYS A 56 7.57 2.53 -35.01
CA LYS A 56 6.60 3.53 -35.50
C LYS A 56 5.37 3.63 -34.60
N VAL A 57 4.81 2.50 -34.16
CA VAL A 57 3.67 2.47 -33.23
C VAL A 57 4.05 3.13 -31.90
N ILE A 58 5.20 2.77 -31.34
CA ILE A 58 5.74 3.37 -30.10
C ILE A 58 5.89 4.88 -30.24
N ARG A 59 6.40 5.38 -31.38
CA ARG A 59 6.56 6.81 -31.60
C ARG A 59 5.24 7.59 -31.53
N TYR A 60 4.15 7.04 -32.06
CA TYR A 60 2.83 7.68 -31.97
C TYR A 60 2.27 7.68 -30.55
N ILE A 61 2.54 6.61 -29.78
CA ILE A 61 2.20 6.53 -28.36
C ILE A 61 2.96 7.62 -27.58
N ASP A 62 4.27 7.76 -27.80
CA ASP A 62 5.08 8.78 -27.13
C ASP A 62 4.62 10.20 -27.51
N GLN A 63 4.25 10.44 -28.77
CA GLN A 63 3.68 11.71 -29.23
C GLN A 63 2.34 12.03 -28.56
N PHE A 64 1.49 11.03 -28.33
CA PHE A 64 0.25 11.24 -27.59
C PHE A 64 0.54 11.67 -26.16
N TRP A 65 1.43 11.00 -25.44
CA TRP A 65 1.71 11.35 -24.04
C TRP A 65 2.36 12.73 -23.89
N GLN A 66 3.25 13.11 -24.82
CA GLN A 66 3.79 14.46 -24.89
C GLN A 66 2.67 15.51 -25.03
N TRP A 67 1.72 15.27 -25.93
CA TRP A 67 0.57 16.16 -26.11
C TRP A 67 -0.36 16.16 -24.90
N ALA A 68 -0.70 14.98 -24.37
CA ALA A 68 -1.63 14.80 -23.27
C ALA A 68 -1.19 15.60 -22.04
N VAL A 69 0.09 15.52 -21.66
CA VAL A 69 0.66 16.23 -20.50
C VAL A 69 0.44 17.74 -20.60
N ALA A 70 0.54 18.32 -21.80
CA ALA A 70 0.40 19.75 -22.00
C ALA A 70 -1.05 20.22 -22.15
N ASN A 71 -1.97 19.36 -22.61
CA ASN A 71 -3.29 19.79 -23.09
C ASN A 71 -4.47 19.26 -22.26
N ILE A 72 -4.32 18.09 -21.63
CA ILE A 72 -5.35 17.55 -20.76
C ILE A 72 -5.13 18.19 -19.39
N THR A 73 -5.90 19.25 -19.09
CA THR A 73 -5.76 20.01 -17.85
C THR A 73 -6.97 19.74 -16.95
N GLY A 74 -6.78 18.99 -15.87
CA GLY A 74 -7.84 18.66 -14.92
C GLY A 74 -7.41 17.61 -13.90
N ALA A 75 -8.09 17.57 -12.76
CA ALA A 75 -7.91 16.54 -11.72
C ALA A 75 -8.33 15.13 -12.19
N SER A 76 -9.06 15.05 -13.31
CA SER A 76 -9.72 13.85 -13.85
C SER A 76 -8.96 13.19 -15.00
N TRP A 77 -7.63 13.16 -14.98
CA TRP A 77 -6.84 12.42 -15.99
C TRP A 77 -7.25 10.95 -16.11
N GLY A 78 -7.53 10.29 -14.98
CA GLY A 78 -7.99 8.91 -14.96
C GLY A 78 -9.41 8.71 -15.50
N GLU A 79 -10.21 9.77 -15.54
CA GLU A 79 -11.58 9.76 -16.06
C GLU A 79 -11.67 10.32 -17.49
N ASN A 80 -10.56 10.89 -18.00
CA ASN A 80 -10.51 11.43 -19.34
C ASN A 80 -10.61 10.27 -20.36
N PRO A 81 -11.63 10.27 -21.25
CA PRO A 81 -11.84 9.17 -22.19
C PRO A 81 -10.69 8.96 -23.16
N GLN A 82 -9.97 10.02 -23.54
CA GLN A 82 -8.78 9.92 -24.40
C GLN A 82 -7.65 9.21 -23.63
N VAL A 83 -7.32 9.64 -22.41
CA VAL A 83 -6.27 8.95 -21.61
C VAL A 83 -6.63 7.48 -21.40
N GLY A 84 -7.89 7.18 -21.06
CA GLY A 84 -8.38 5.82 -20.89
C GLY A 84 -8.20 4.96 -22.14
N SER A 85 -8.59 5.46 -23.31
CA SER A 85 -8.48 4.70 -24.57
C SER A 85 -7.02 4.38 -24.94
N TRP A 86 -6.10 5.33 -24.71
CA TRP A 86 -4.67 5.11 -24.96
C TRP A 86 -4.03 4.14 -23.96
N LEU A 87 -4.43 4.17 -22.69
CA LEU A 87 -4.01 3.15 -21.72
C LEU A 87 -4.50 1.76 -22.11
N SER A 88 -5.76 1.65 -22.54
CA SER A 88 -6.34 0.39 -23.04
C SER A 88 -5.60 -0.13 -24.26
N LEU A 89 -5.25 0.73 -25.22
CA LEU A 89 -4.43 0.37 -26.37
C LEU A 89 -3.08 -0.20 -25.94
N GLN A 90 -2.35 0.51 -25.07
CA GLN A 90 -1.02 0.05 -24.64
C GLN A 90 -1.10 -1.30 -23.91
N ASN A 91 -2.12 -1.49 -23.06
CA ASN A 91 -2.35 -2.76 -22.37
C ASN A 91 -2.65 -3.92 -23.35
N ASN A 92 -3.43 -3.64 -24.39
CA ASN A 92 -3.73 -4.62 -25.44
C ASN A 92 -2.47 -4.97 -26.26
N LEU A 93 -1.68 -3.96 -26.64
CA LEU A 93 -0.42 -4.15 -27.34
C LEU A 93 0.60 -4.96 -26.49
N GLU A 94 0.76 -4.62 -25.21
CA GLU A 94 1.64 -5.34 -24.27
C GLU A 94 1.24 -6.82 -24.19
N SER A 95 -0.05 -7.09 -23.99
CA SER A 95 -0.63 -8.44 -23.92
C SER A 95 -0.40 -9.25 -25.20
N ASN A 96 -0.26 -8.59 -26.34
CA ASN A 96 0.00 -9.24 -27.63
C ASN A 96 1.49 -9.27 -28.01
N GLY A 97 2.41 -8.84 -27.15
CA GLY A 97 3.85 -9.00 -27.35
C GLY A 97 4.61 -7.74 -27.78
N PHE A 98 4.01 -6.55 -27.66
CA PHE A 98 4.76 -5.29 -27.60
C PHE A 98 5.31 -5.07 -26.18
N LYS A 99 6.43 -5.71 -25.87
CA LYS A 99 7.03 -5.62 -24.53
C LYS A 99 7.40 -4.18 -24.17
N GLY A 100 7.02 -3.74 -22.96
CA GLY A 100 7.37 -2.44 -22.40
C GLY A 100 6.59 -1.26 -23.00
N VAL A 101 5.55 -1.51 -23.79
CA VAL A 101 4.66 -0.45 -24.31
C VAL A 101 3.73 0.08 -23.22
N TYR A 102 3.26 -0.78 -22.32
CA TYR A 102 2.36 -0.34 -21.25
C TYR A 102 2.97 0.78 -20.41
N GLN A 103 4.25 0.70 -20.09
CA GLN A 103 4.93 1.62 -19.18
C GLN A 103 5.37 2.94 -19.86
N ARG A 104 5.10 3.13 -21.16
CA ARG A 104 5.53 4.32 -21.91
C ARG A 104 4.98 5.64 -21.38
N HIS A 105 3.82 5.60 -20.74
CA HIS A 105 3.21 6.77 -20.11
C HIS A 105 3.89 7.19 -18.80
N TYR A 106 4.69 6.33 -18.17
CA TYR A 106 5.23 6.57 -16.82
C TYR A 106 6.09 7.84 -16.72
N PRO A 107 7.07 8.11 -17.60
CA PRO A 107 7.89 9.33 -17.48
C PRO A 107 7.07 10.61 -17.58
N PHE A 108 6.02 10.60 -18.39
CA PHE A 108 5.11 11.72 -18.59
C PHE A 108 4.25 11.99 -17.36
N PHE A 109 3.73 10.93 -16.74
CA PHE A 109 3.01 11.02 -15.46
C PHE A 109 3.94 11.52 -14.36
N PHE A 110 5.15 10.98 -14.28
CA PHE A 110 6.12 11.39 -13.28
C PHE A 110 6.44 12.89 -13.40
N ALA A 111 6.78 13.37 -14.60
CA ALA A 111 7.11 14.78 -14.83
C ALA A 111 5.94 15.72 -14.50
N ARG A 112 4.71 15.35 -14.89
CA ARG A 112 3.53 16.18 -14.63
C ARG A 112 3.19 16.29 -13.15
N HIS A 113 3.36 15.20 -12.40
CA HIS A 113 2.95 15.14 -11.01
C HIS A 113 4.07 15.48 -10.02
N SER A 114 5.34 15.40 -10.43
CA SER A 114 6.47 15.79 -9.60
C SER A 114 6.44 17.29 -9.30
N GLU A 115 6.01 18.13 -10.25
CA GLU A 115 5.83 19.57 -10.05
C GLU A 115 4.87 19.88 -8.89
N ARG A 116 3.78 19.11 -8.77
CA ARG A 116 2.80 19.25 -7.69
C ARG A 116 3.31 18.80 -6.32
N PHE A 117 4.39 18.02 -6.29
CA PHE A 117 5.00 17.61 -5.04
C PHE A 117 5.77 18.78 -4.39
N TYR A 118 6.32 19.69 -5.20
CA TYR A 118 7.10 20.81 -4.72
C TYR A 118 6.21 21.90 -4.11
N ASN A 119 6.47 22.23 -2.84
CA ASN A 119 5.91 23.40 -2.18
C ASN A 119 7.03 24.43 -1.92
N ALA A 120 6.72 25.72 -2.01
CA ALA A 120 7.65 26.83 -1.77
C ALA A 120 8.26 26.83 -0.35
N GLU A 121 7.59 26.22 0.62
CA GLU A 121 8.04 26.13 2.01
C GLU A 121 8.91 24.90 2.32
N GLN A 122 9.06 23.98 1.36
CA GLN A 122 9.74 22.71 1.61
C GLN A 122 11.25 22.86 1.46
N SER A 123 12.00 22.39 2.45
CA SER A 123 13.47 22.46 2.45
C SER A 123 14.14 21.24 1.80
N PHE A 124 13.38 20.28 1.25
CA PHE A 124 13.88 19.05 0.64
C PHE A 124 13.12 18.71 -0.64
N SER A 125 13.74 17.94 -1.53
CA SER A 125 13.21 17.62 -2.87
C SER A 125 12.51 16.26 -2.94
N LEU A 126 11.69 16.06 -3.99
CA LEU A 126 11.09 14.76 -4.29
C LEU A 126 12.16 13.67 -4.48
N GLU A 127 13.25 14.00 -5.17
CA GLU A 127 14.33 13.05 -5.45
C GLU A 127 15.00 12.58 -4.17
N GLN A 128 15.14 13.46 -3.16
CA GLN A 128 15.67 13.06 -1.86
C GLN A 128 14.74 12.07 -1.14
N VAL A 129 13.42 12.29 -1.21
CA VAL A 129 12.43 11.35 -0.65
C VAL A 129 12.48 10.00 -1.38
N LEU A 130 12.47 10.01 -2.73
CA LEU A 130 12.51 8.80 -3.53
C LEU A 130 13.84 8.05 -3.40
N ALA A 131 14.95 8.77 -3.22
CA ALA A 131 16.25 8.17 -2.92
C ALA A 131 16.23 7.43 -1.58
N LEU A 132 15.56 7.98 -0.56
CA LEU A 132 15.39 7.32 0.72
C LEU A 132 14.50 6.07 0.63
N PHE A 133 13.40 6.13 -0.14
CA PHE A 133 12.60 4.94 -0.47
C PHE A 133 13.45 3.84 -1.12
N LYS A 134 14.19 4.20 -2.17
CA LYS A 134 15.05 3.27 -2.91
C LYS A 134 16.11 2.65 -2.02
N ALA A 135 16.79 3.45 -1.21
CA ALA A 135 17.81 2.96 -0.28
C ALA A 135 17.20 2.00 0.75
N THR A 136 16.07 2.36 1.34
CA THR A 136 15.36 1.52 2.32
C THR A 136 14.94 0.19 1.70
N ALA A 137 14.32 0.22 0.51
CA ALA A 137 13.90 -0.97 -0.22
C ALA A 137 15.08 -1.87 -0.59
N ARG A 138 16.20 -1.28 -1.03
CA ARG A 138 17.40 -2.03 -1.41
C ARG A 138 18.04 -2.77 -0.23
N VAL A 139 18.13 -2.12 0.94
CA VAL A 139 18.74 -2.75 2.13
C VAL A 139 17.83 -3.87 2.67
N LEU A 140 16.51 -3.68 2.63
CA LEU A 140 15.56 -4.71 3.01
C LEU A 140 15.46 -5.83 1.95
N GLY A 141 15.85 -5.55 0.72
CA GLY A 141 15.81 -6.50 -0.39
C GLY A 141 14.50 -6.37 -1.17
N TYR A 142 14.62 -6.48 -2.50
CA TYR A 142 13.49 -6.30 -3.40
C TYR A 142 12.55 -7.51 -3.38
N ILE A 143 11.25 -7.21 -3.46
CA ILE A 143 10.16 -8.17 -3.38
C ILE A 143 9.35 -8.23 -4.67
N ARG A 144 8.62 -9.34 -4.83
CA ARG A 144 7.58 -9.50 -5.84
C ARG A 144 6.20 -9.18 -5.26
N VAL A 145 5.18 -9.11 -6.11
CA VAL A 145 3.79 -8.77 -5.73
C VAL A 145 3.27 -9.71 -4.63
N GLU A 146 3.62 -11.00 -4.69
CA GLU A 146 3.13 -12.02 -3.76
C GLU A 146 3.71 -11.84 -2.35
N GLN A 147 4.77 -11.07 -2.21
CA GLN A 147 5.50 -10.84 -0.95
C GLN A 147 5.16 -9.48 -0.31
N MET A 148 4.28 -8.68 -0.94
CA MET A 148 3.96 -7.32 -0.46
C MET A 148 3.26 -7.32 0.90
N GLU A 149 2.40 -8.30 1.20
CA GLU A 149 1.50 -8.25 2.37
C GLU A 149 2.22 -8.15 3.72
N ASN A 150 3.44 -8.69 3.84
CA ASN A 150 4.20 -8.73 5.10
C ASN A 150 5.48 -7.88 5.07
N HIS A 151 5.72 -7.13 3.99
CA HIS A 151 6.92 -6.31 3.84
C HIS A 151 6.68 -4.91 4.43
N PRO A 152 7.61 -4.35 5.24
CA PRO A 152 8.97 -4.85 5.50
C PRO A 152 9.11 -5.70 6.77
N PHE A 153 8.04 -5.90 7.53
CA PHE A 153 8.13 -6.45 8.89
C PHE A 153 8.68 -7.88 8.94
N ALA A 154 8.25 -8.77 8.04
CA ALA A 154 8.80 -10.13 7.96
C ALA A 154 10.31 -10.12 7.71
N ARG A 155 10.80 -9.16 6.92
CA ARG A 155 12.23 -9.03 6.65
C ARG A 155 13.03 -8.62 7.88
N PHE A 156 12.50 -7.71 8.70
CA PHE A 156 13.14 -7.34 9.96
C PHE A 156 13.26 -8.54 10.90
N GLN A 157 12.19 -9.36 11.01
CA GLN A 157 12.22 -10.59 11.79
C GLN A 157 13.26 -11.58 11.27
N ASP A 158 13.33 -11.78 9.95
CA ASP A 158 14.31 -12.67 9.33
C ASP A 158 15.76 -12.23 9.62
N LEU A 159 16.03 -10.92 9.57
CA LEU A 159 17.35 -10.37 9.90
C LEU A 159 17.70 -10.61 11.37
N GLN A 160 16.77 -10.35 12.30
CA GLN A 160 16.97 -10.60 13.73
C GLN A 160 17.23 -12.09 14.02
N ALA A 161 16.39 -12.97 13.47
CA ALA A 161 16.54 -14.42 13.65
C ALA A 161 17.86 -14.96 13.08
N GLN A 162 18.39 -14.37 12.00
CA GLN A 162 19.70 -14.73 11.45
C GLN A 162 20.85 -14.26 12.35
N ILE A 163 20.74 -13.08 12.96
CA ILE A 163 21.72 -12.57 13.93
C ILE A 163 21.75 -13.47 15.17
N GLU A 164 20.58 -13.86 15.70
CA GLU A 164 20.46 -14.79 16.83
C GLU A 164 21.08 -16.16 16.54
N LYS A 165 21.01 -16.61 15.28
CA LYS A 165 21.68 -17.83 14.78
C LYS A 165 23.19 -17.66 14.57
N GLY A 166 23.76 -16.49 14.87
CA GLY A 166 25.18 -16.21 14.78
C GLY A 166 25.66 -15.69 13.42
N ILE A 167 24.75 -15.32 12.50
CA ILE A 167 25.13 -14.76 11.19
C ILE A 167 25.43 -13.27 11.36
N SER A 168 26.63 -12.96 11.83
CA SER A 168 27.08 -11.58 12.16
C SER A 168 27.04 -10.62 10.96
N THR A 169 27.13 -11.11 9.73
CA THR A 169 27.06 -10.29 8.50
C THR A 169 25.70 -9.62 8.31
N GLN A 170 24.64 -10.07 8.98
CA GLN A 170 23.32 -9.44 8.93
C GLN A 170 23.19 -8.24 9.86
N HIS A 171 24.07 -8.10 10.87
CA HIS A 171 23.98 -7.02 11.85
C HIS A 171 24.10 -5.62 11.21
N PRO A 172 25.10 -5.34 10.33
CA PRO A 172 25.17 -4.04 9.65
C PRO A 172 23.95 -3.77 8.77
N ILE A 173 23.41 -4.80 8.10
CA ILE A 173 22.21 -4.68 7.26
C ILE A 173 21.00 -4.28 8.11
N LEU A 174 20.83 -4.88 9.29
CA LEU A 174 19.75 -4.54 10.20
C LEU A 174 19.88 -3.11 10.75
N VAL A 175 21.11 -2.67 11.08
CA VAL A 175 21.38 -1.29 11.49
C VAL A 175 21.00 -0.33 10.37
N ASP A 176 21.48 -0.54 9.14
CA ASP A 176 21.15 0.33 8.00
C ASP A 176 19.65 0.34 7.72
N ALA A 177 19.01 -0.83 7.68
CA ALA A 177 17.57 -0.96 7.44
C ALA A 177 16.76 -0.19 8.48
N THR A 178 17.12 -0.32 9.77
CA THR A 178 16.42 0.32 10.87
C THR A 178 16.53 1.84 10.77
N ASN A 179 17.73 2.37 10.53
CA ASN A 179 17.96 3.81 10.46
C ASN A 179 17.28 4.45 9.25
N LEU A 180 17.36 3.83 8.07
CA LEU A 180 16.70 4.32 6.86
C LEU A 180 15.18 4.28 7.00
N PHE A 181 14.65 3.18 7.52
CA PHE A 181 13.22 3.02 7.77
C PHE A 181 12.70 4.05 8.78
N ALA A 182 13.45 4.31 9.86
CA ALA A 182 13.11 5.34 10.84
C ALA A 182 13.12 6.76 10.24
N CYS A 183 14.13 7.10 9.43
CA CYS A 183 14.18 8.39 8.74
C CYS A 183 13.03 8.55 7.75
N LEU A 184 12.70 7.49 7.01
CA LEU A 184 11.60 7.49 6.05
C LEU A 184 10.26 7.68 6.75
N PHE A 185 10.01 6.92 7.82
CA PHE A 185 8.84 7.10 8.69
C PHE A 185 8.73 8.55 9.17
N TYR A 186 9.83 9.11 9.67
CA TYR A 186 9.85 10.47 10.19
C TYR A 186 9.47 11.51 9.11
N LEU A 187 10.06 11.44 7.92
CA LEU A 187 9.74 12.37 6.84
C LEU A 187 8.27 12.29 6.40
N LEU A 188 7.76 11.07 6.24
CA LEU A 188 6.38 10.85 5.81
C LEU A 188 5.37 11.40 6.81
N HIS A 189 5.62 11.24 8.11
CA HIS A 189 4.66 11.61 9.15
C HIS A 189 4.77 13.06 9.64
N PHE A 190 5.96 13.67 9.55
CA PHE A 190 6.19 15.00 10.15
C PHE A 190 6.51 16.11 9.15
N HIS A 191 6.87 15.78 7.90
CA HIS A 191 7.33 16.77 6.93
C HIS A 191 6.56 16.80 5.61
N LEU A 192 5.79 15.75 5.29
CA LEU A 192 4.96 15.73 4.10
C LEU A 192 3.50 16.06 4.45
N ASN A 193 2.90 16.93 3.64
CA ASN A 193 1.48 17.25 3.76
C ASN A 193 0.60 16.19 3.07
N LYS A 194 -0.72 16.30 3.27
CA LYS A 194 -1.69 15.33 2.73
C LYS A 194 -1.65 15.20 1.20
N GLU A 195 -1.44 16.31 0.49
CA GLU A 195 -1.38 16.29 -0.98
C GLU A 195 -0.11 15.57 -1.47
N GLN A 196 1.04 15.87 -0.87
CA GLN A 196 2.31 15.22 -1.19
C GLN A 196 2.26 13.72 -0.92
N ILE A 197 1.70 13.32 0.23
CA ILE A 197 1.48 11.91 0.55
C ILE A 197 0.57 11.24 -0.49
N ALA A 198 -0.50 11.90 -0.93
CA ALA A 198 -1.41 11.34 -1.93
C ALA A 198 -0.75 11.15 -3.31
N LEU A 199 0.27 11.94 -3.64
CA LEU A 199 1.03 11.84 -4.89
C LEU A 199 2.06 10.69 -4.88
N LEU A 200 2.63 10.35 -3.71
CA LEU A 200 3.74 9.40 -3.60
C LEU A 200 3.49 8.02 -4.25
N PRO A 201 2.33 7.34 -4.07
CA PRO A 201 2.10 6.04 -4.69
C PRO A 201 2.30 6.04 -6.20
N MET A 202 1.77 7.06 -6.87
CA MET A 202 1.90 7.21 -8.31
C MET A 202 3.32 7.67 -8.69
N LEU A 203 3.95 8.56 -7.93
CA LEU A 203 5.35 8.98 -8.20
C LEU A 203 6.35 7.82 -8.06
N ILE A 204 6.15 6.93 -7.08
CA ILE A 204 6.93 5.69 -6.94
C ILE A 204 6.70 4.78 -8.14
N ARG A 205 5.43 4.53 -8.49
CA ARG A 205 5.06 3.63 -9.60
C ARG A 205 5.60 4.11 -10.95
N CYS A 206 5.47 5.40 -11.24
CA CYS A 206 5.78 5.98 -12.54
C CYS A 206 7.22 6.48 -12.65
N ARG A 207 8.06 6.29 -11.62
CA ARG A 207 9.46 6.71 -11.65
C ARG A 207 10.19 6.12 -12.87
N PRO A 208 10.89 6.95 -13.66
CA PRO A 208 11.70 6.48 -14.78
C PRO A 208 12.76 5.45 -14.33
N GLU A 209 13.19 4.59 -15.25
CA GLU A 209 14.32 3.67 -15.07
C GLU A 209 14.25 2.81 -13.78
N THR A 210 13.04 2.38 -13.43
CA THR A 210 12.77 1.61 -12.21
C THR A 210 12.21 0.23 -12.58
N THR A 211 12.71 -0.83 -11.96
CA THR A 211 12.22 -2.20 -12.22
C THR A 211 10.87 -2.45 -11.53
N ASP A 212 10.16 -3.51 -11.93
CA ASP A 212 8.90 -3.86 -11.27
C ASP A 212 9.12 -4.27 -9.81
N GLU A 213 10.20 -4.99 -9.50
CA GLU A 213 10.56 -5.35 -8.13
C GLU A 213 10.86 -4.12 -7.25
N GLU A 214 11.57 -3.13 -7.80
CA GLU A 214 11.81 -1.86 -7.11
C GLU A 214 10.47 -1.16 -6.80
N ARG A 215 9.57 -1.05 -7.79
CA ARG A 215 8.24 -0.44 -7.60
C ARG A 215 7.43 -1.15 -6.54
N HIS A 216 7.37 -2.49 -6.57
CA HIS A 216 6.61 -3.26 -5.58
C HIS A 216 7.16 -3.08 -4.17
N SER A 217 8.48 -3.09 -4.02
CA SER A 217 9.15 -2.92 -2.73
C SER A 217 8.90 -1.53 -2.14
N GLU A 218 9.10 -0.48 -2.93
CA GLU A 218 8.88 0.90 -2.50
C GLU A 218 7.39 1.17 -2.21
N THR A 219 6.49 0.58 -3.01
CA THR A 219 5.04 0.64 -2.76
C THR A 219 4.67 -0.05 -1.45
N ALA A 220 5.22 -1.25 -1.18
CA ALA A 220 4.98 -1.96 0.07
C ALA A 220 5.52 -1.18 1.29
N LEU A 221 6.69 -0.54 1.16
CA LEU A 221 7.21 0.36 2.20
C LEU A 221 6.26 1.53 2.46
N PHE A 222 5.76 2.19 1.41
CA PHE A 222 4.82 3.29 1.56
C PHE A 222 3.54 2.84 2.27
N ILE A 223 2.95 1.73 1.81
CA ILE A 223 1.72 1.15 2.40
C ILE A 223 1.97 0.82 3.88
N SER A 224 3.08 0.17 4.20
CA SER A 224 3.39 -0.17 5.59
C SER A 224 3.60 1.07 6.47
N ILE A 225 4.42 2.03 6.04
CA ILE A 225 4.75 3.23 6.84
C ILE A 225 3.54 4.13 7.05
N TYR A 226 2.78 4.39 5.99
CA TYR A 226 1.68 5.34 6.05
C TYR A 226 0.37 4.67 6.46
N GLY A 227 0.08 3.49 5.90
CA GLY A 227 -1.12 2.72 6.20
C GLY A 227 -1.09 2.13 7.61
N SER A 228 0.05 1.59 8.02
CA SER A 228 0.21 0.88 9.29
C SER A 228 1.20 1.57 10.24
N SER A 229 1.08 2.90 10.36
CA SER A 229 2.01 3.76 11.11
C SER A 229 2.28 3.33 12.55
N ALA A 230 1.26 2.82 13.26
CA ALA A 230 1.44 2.30 14.61
C ALA A 230 2.33 1.06 14.67
N LEU A 231 2.19 0.14 13.71
CA LEU A 231 3.07 -1.03 13.60
C LEU A 231 4.50 -0.62 13.29
N CYS A 232 4.69 0.34 12.39
CA CYS A 232 6.03 0.85 12.09
C CYS A 232 6.67 1.48 13.32
N SER A 233 5.89 2.22 14.11
CA SER A 233 6.37 2.82 15.36
C SER A 233 6.79 1.76 16.38
N ILE A 234 5.99 0.70 16.52
CA ILE A 234 6.29 -0.45 17.37
C ILE A 234 7.56 -1.18 16.88
N GLN A 235 7.68 -1.40 15.57
CA GLN A 235 8.85 -2.03 14.96
C GLN A 235 10.12 -1.19 15.16
N ILE A 236 10.05 0.13 15.00
CA ILE A 236 11.22 1.00 15.21
C ILE A 236 11.61 1.02 16.69
N ALA A 237 10.62 1.08 17.60
CA ALA A 237 10.87 1.01 19.04
C ALA A 237 11.48 -0.33 19.47
N SER A 238 11.13 -1.45 18.82
CA SER A 238 11.73 -2.76 19.10
C SER A 238 13.17 -2.87 18.61
N LEU A 239 13.51 -2.14 17.55
CA LEU A 239 14.83 -2.10 16.97
C LEU A 239 15.70 -0.98 17.56
N LYS A 240 15.35 -0.43 18.73
CA LYS A 240 16.06 0.70 19.36
C LYS A 240 17.57 0.47 19.50
N GLU A 241 17.99 -0.78 19.73
CA GLU A 241 19.39 -1.18 19.91
C GLU A 241 20.19 -1.15 18.60
N TYR A 242 19.49 -1.15 17.47
CA TYR A 242 20.06 -1.05 16.12
C TYR A 242 19.97 0.36 15.53
N LEU A 243 19.37 1.32 16.26
CA LEU A 243 19.39 2.71 15.86
C LEU A 243 20.77 3.30 16.12
N ASP A 244 21.40 3.78 15.05
CA ASP A 244 22.73 4.37 15.06
C ASP A 244 22.70 5.68 14.28
N TYR A 245 22.84 6.77 15.02
CA TYR A 245 22.80 8.09 14.42
C TYR A 245 24.06 8.41 13.59
N LEU A 246 25.16 7.67 13.77
CA LEU A 246 26.30 7.77 12.86
C LEU A 246 25.93 7.31 11.45
N THR A 247 25.17 6.21 11.32
CA THR A 247 24.61 5.75 10.05
C THR A 247 23.70 6.81 9.42
N VAL A 248 22.84 7.45 10.22
CA VAL A 248 21.99 8.55 9.71
C VAL A 248 22.82 9.70 9.14
N ARG A 249 23.94 10.05 9.77
CA ARG A 249 24.82 11.14 9.31
C ARG A 249 25.68 10.79 8.09
N SER A 250 26.07 9.52 7.96
CA SER A 250 27.02 9.09 6.93
C SER A 250 26.35 8.51 5.68
N HIS A 251 25.13 8.01 5.78
CA HIS A 251 24.47 7.33 4.67
C HIS A 251 24.05 8.32 3.57
N GLU A 252 24.38 8.00 2.31
CA GLU A 252 24.20 8.90 1.15
C GLU A 252 22.73 9.32 0.92
N ALA A 253 21.77 8.46 1.25
CA ALA A 253 20.34 8.78 1.13
C ALA A 253 19.81 9.71 2.25
N THR A 254 20.44 9.76 3.43
CA THR A 254 19.97 10.56 4.58
C THR A 254 20.77 11.84 4.76
N LYS A 255 22.04 11.86 4.33
CA LYS A 255 22.93 13.01 4.38
C LYS A 255 22.33 14.30 3.79
N PRO A 256 21.64 14.28 2.63
CA PRO A 256 21.00 15.48 2.06
C PRO A 256 19.76 15.95 2.83
N LEU A 257 19.27 15.16 3.79
CA LEU A 257 18.05 15.39 4.58
C LEU A 257 18.36 15.75 6.04
N LEU A 258 19.62 15.85 6.44
CA LEU A 258 20.01 16.07 7.84
C LEU A 258 19.46 17.35 8.46
N HIS A 259 19.15 18.36 7.65
CA HIS A 259 18.55 19.62 8.12
C HIS A 259 17.08 19.50 8.50
N VAL A 260 16.39 18.45 8.05
CA VAL A 260 14.99 18.16 8.44
C VAL A 260 14.88 16.97 9.39
N LEU A 261 15.84 16.04 9.35
CA LEU A 261 15.84 14.89 10.26
C LEU A 261 16.16 15.30 11.71
N PRO A 262 15.78 14.49 12.72
CA PRO A 262 16.12 14.76 14.11
C PRO A 262 17.64 14.87 14.28
N PRO A 263 18.19 15.82 15.05
CA PRO A 263 19.63 16.16 15.07
C PRO A 263 20.52 15.20 15.88
N SER A 264 19.91 14.24 16.60
CA SER A 264 20.61 13.27 17.45
C SER A 264 19.80 11.99 17.62
N LEU A 265 20.47 10.92 18.10
CA LEU A 265 19.81 9.67 18.48
C LEU A 265 18.71 9.90 19.53
N LEU A 266 18.99 10.74 20.54
CA LEU A 266 18.01 11.07 21.58
C LEU A 266 16.80 11.79 21.00
N ALA A 267 17.00 12.74 20.08
CA ALA A 267 15.89 13.43 19.41
C ALA A 267 15.07 12.46 18.56
N LEU A 268 15.73 11.57 17.82
CA LEU A 268 15.08 10.52 17.04
C LEU A 268 14.26 9.58 17.95
N TRP A 269 14.83 9.16 19.08
CA TRP A 269 14.12 8.37 20.08
C TRP A 269 12.95 9.12 20.71
N ASN A 270 13.09 10.40 21.02
CA ASN A 270 12.01 11.20 21.59
C ASN A 270 10.83 11.28 20.63
N VAL A 271 11.07 11.37 19.32
CA VAL A 271 9.99 11.29 18.33
C VAL A 271 9.27 9.94 18.44
N PHE A 272 10.00 8.83 18.49
CA PHE A 272 9.36 7.51 18.62
C PHE A 272 8.75 7.25 20.00
N ALA A 273 9.27 7.86 21.06
CA ALA A 273 8.69 7.81 22.40
C ALA A 273 7.40 8.63 22.48
N GLU A 274 7.36 9.80 21.84
CA GLU A 274 6.13 10.59 21.65
C GLU A 274 5.12 9.82 20.81
N VAL A 275 5.55 9.14 19.75
CA VAL A 275 4.67 8.30 18.92
C VAL A 275 4.20 7.06 19.71
N LYS A 276 5.03 6.50 20.60
CA LYS A 276 4.71 5.43 21.57
C LYS A 276 3.73 5.90 22.67
N GLN A 277 3.67 7.20 22.96
CA GLN A 277 2.69 7.83 23.85
C GLN A 277 1.44 8.37 23.12
N LYS A 278 1.52 8.57 21.80
CA LYS A 278 0.43 8.92 20.89
C LYS A 278 -0.23 7.75 20.12
N PRO A 279 -0.26 6.46 20.55
CA PRO A 279 -1.12 5.47 19.91
C PRO A 279 -2.59 5.90 19.97
N ALA A 280 -2.96 6.74 20.94
CA ALA A 280 -4.32 7.26 21.09
C ALA A 280 -4.71 8.33 20.05
N ALA A 281 -3.75 8.98 19.36
CA ALA A 281 -4.04 10.03 18.37
C ALA A 281 -4.06 9.51 16.92
N LEU A 282 -3.47 8.35 16.68
CA LEU A 282 -3.66 7.56 15.47
C LEU A 282 -4.70 6.51 15.81
N PRO A 283 -5.95 6.61 15.32
CA PRO A 283 -6.89 5.54 15.56
C PRO A 283 -6.32 4.34 14.79
N LEU A 284 -5.65 3.40 15.50
CA LEU A 284 -5.23 2.13 14.91
C LEU A 284 -6.42 1.49 14.19
N ALA A 285 -7.63 1.68 14.72
CA ALA A 285 -8.89 1.35 14.08
C ALA A 285 -9.12 2.05 12.72
N ALA A 286 -8.80 3.33 12.57
CA ALA A 286 -8.94 4.07 11.31
C ALA A 286 -7.78 3.78 10.33
N ALA A 287 -6.58 3.50 10.81
CA ALA A 287 -5.45 3.03 9.99
C ALA A 287 -5.72 1.61 9.47
N PHE A 288 -6.13 0.70 10.36
CA PHE A 288 -6.62 -0.65 10.08
C PHE A 288 -7.81 -0.64 9.11
N ASN A 289 -8.79 0.24 9.33
CA ASN A 289 -9.93 0.41 8.42
C ASN A 289 -9.51 1.04 7.08
N ASN A 290 -8.61 2.02 7.04
CA ASN A 290 -8.15 2.60 5.76
C ASN A 290 -7.35 1.60 4.92
N ASP A 291 -6.52 0.76 5.55
CA ASP A 291 -5.70 -0.24 4.86
C ASP A 291 -6.53 -1.43 4.36
N LEU A 292 -7.55 -1.86 5.11
CA LEU A 292 -8.43 -2.94 4.67
C LEU A 292 -9.54 -2.49 3.72
N LEU A 293 -10.07 -1.27 3.88
CA LEU A 293 -11.17 -0.76 3.04
C LEU A 293 -10.68 -0.27 1.67
N LYS A 294 -9.43 0.23 1.55
CA LYS A 294 -8.89 0.70 0.25
C LYS A 294 -8.46 -0.40 -0.71
N VAL A 295 -8.33 -1.64 -0.24
CA VAL A 295 -8.12 -2.79 -1.14
C VAL A 295 -9.36 -3.06 -2.00
N ASN A 296 -10.54 -2.51 -1.66
CA ASN A 296 -11.77 -2.68 -2.43
C ASN A 296 -12.58 -1.38 -2.70
N SER A 297 -12.17 -0.22 -2.19
CA SER A 297 -12.85 1.04 -2.52
C SER A 297 -12.41 1.54 -3.90
N SER A 298 -13.02 0.98 -4.95
CA SER A 298 -13.32 1.80 -6.12
C SER A 298 -14.12 3.00 -5.62
N GLU A 299 -13.46 4.15 -5.50
CA GLU A 299 -14.16 5.43 -5.40
C GLU A 299 -15.05 5.54 -6.63
N GLY A 300 -16.37 5.43 -6.41
CA GLY A 300 -17.37 5.55 -7.47
C GLY A 300 -18.20 4.28 -7.66
N LYS A 301 -19.35 4.27 -6.98
CA LYS A 301 -20.46 3.30 -7.01
C LYS A 301 -20.30 2.13 -6.05
N ALA A 302 -21.23 2.07 -5.10
CA ALA A 302 -21.51 0.92 -4.24
C ALA A 302 -21.81 -0.33 -5.08
N LYS A 303 -20.77 -1.00 -5.58
CA LYS A 303 -20.88 -2.38 -6.03
C LYS A 303 -21.01 -3.23 -4.77
N GLN A 304 -22.09 -3.99 -4.68
CA GLN A 304 -22.24 -5.03 -3.66
C GLN A 304 -21.03 -5.96 -3.77
N VAL A 305 -20.15 -5.92 -2.77
CA VAL A 305 -18.99 -6.82 -2.69
C VAL A 305 -19.51 -8.22 -2.44
N SER A 306 -19.00 -9.21 -3.21
CA SER A 306 -19.46 -10.58 -3.06
C SER A 306 -19.10 -11.15 -1.69
N LYS A 307 -19.88 -12.12 -1.20
CA LYS A 307 -19.62 -12.79 0.08
C LYS A 307 -18.24 -13.46 0.12
N VAL A 308 -17.73 -13.90 -1.03
CA VAL A 308 -16.41 -14.54 -1.18
C VAL A 308 -15.29 -13.51 -1.05
N GLU A 309 -15.39 -12.37 -1.73
CA GLU A 309 -14.41 -11.28 -1.62
C GLU A 309 -14.34 -10.73 -0.20
N ASN A 310 -15.49 -10.57 0.47
CA ASN A 310 -15.54 -10.16 1.87
C ASN A 310 -14.93 -11.20 2.82
N GLN A 311 -15.03 -12.49 2.50
CA GLN A 311 -14.39 -13.55 3.29
C GLN A 311 -12.87 -13.51 3.14
N GLN A 312 -12.36 -13.35 1.93
CA GLN A 312 -10.92 -13.21 1.68
C GLN A 312 -10.35 -11.92 2.28
N ALA A 313 -11.09 -10.81 2.23
CA ALA A 313 -10.71 -9.57 2.91
C ALA A 313 -10.66 -9.75 4.44
N PHE A 314 -11.64 -10.45 5.01
CA PHE A 314 -11.64 -10.78 6.43
C PHE A 314 -10.46 -11.69 6.84
N GLU A 315 -10.14 -12.71 6.04
CA GLU A 315 -9.00 -13.59 6.32
C GLU A 315 -7.66 -12.83 6.29
N ARG A 316 -7.47 -11.93 5.31
CA ARG A 316 -6.31 -11.03 5.25
C ARG A 316 -6.23 -10.11 6.47
N ALA A 317 -7.36 -9.53 6.88
CA ALA A 317 -7.43 -8.72 8.10
C ALA A 317 -6.98 -9.51 9.34
N MET A 318 -7.45 -10.75 9.50
CA MET A 318 -7.09 -11.57 10.66
C MET A 318 -5.64 -12.05 10.62
N ASN A 319 -5.06 -12.33 9.45
CA ASN A 319 -3.64 -12.64 9.32
C ASN A 319 -2.77 -11.46 9.77
N PHE A 320 -3.13 -10.24 9.36
CA PHE A 320 -2.48 -9.02 9.82
C PHE A 320 -2.61 -8.81 11.34
N VAL A 321 -3.79 -9.05 11.91
CA VAL A 321 -4.03 -8.94 13.36
C VAL A 321 -3.15 -9.93 14.11
N ASN A 322 -3.13 -11.20 13.70
CA ASN A 322 -2.27 -12.21 14.32
C ASN A 322 -0.79 -11.85 14.23
N TYR A 323 -0.35 -11.32 13.08
CA TYR A 323 1.01 -10.80 12.91
C TYR A 323 1.32 -9.66 13.88
N THR A 324 0.41 -8.69 14.00
CA THR A 324 0.51 -7.56 14.93
C THR A 324 0.61 -8.02 16.38
N LEU A 325 -0.25 -8.95 16.78
CA LEU A 325 -0.27 -9.51 18.14
C LEU A 325 1.00 -10.30 18.44
N TYR A 326 1.49 -11.08 17.47
CA TYR A 326 2.80 -11.73 17.56
C TYR A 326 3.90 -10.70 17.78
N MET A 327 3.91 -9.61 17.03
CA MET A 327 4.89 -8.53 17.18
C MET A 327 4.81 -7.84 18.54
N ILE A 328 3.62 -7.51 19.03
CA ILE A 328 3.42 -6.95 20.38
C ILE A 328 4.04 -7.85 21.45
N ASN A 329 3.84 -9.17 21.34
CA ASN A 329 4.36 -10.15 22.30
C ASN A 329 5.88 -10.33 22.21
N THR A 330 6.45 -10.31 21.00
CA THR A 330 7.90 -10.43 20.77
C THR A 330 8.66 -9.20 21.27
N ILE A 331 8.06 -8.01 21.13
CA ILE A 331 8.71 -6.71 21.35
C ILE A 331 8.68 -6.24 22.82
N LYS A 332 7.87 -6.88 23.68
CA LYS A 332 7.70 -6.51 25.10
C LYS A 332 7.42 -5.00 25.29
N LEU A 333 6.36 -4.51 24.64
CA LEU A 333 5.91 -3.12 24.80
C LEU A 333 5.65 -2.77 26.28
N ASP A 334 5.81 -1.49 26.65
CA ASP A 334 5.55 -1.01 28.02
C ASP A 334 4.06 -1.13 28.39
N HIS A 335 3.17 -0.97 27.40
CA HIS A 335 1.71 -1.02 27.57
C HIS A 335 1.03 -1.86 26.47
N PRO A 336 1.33 -3.17 26.38
CA PRO A 336 0.85 -4.03 25.29
C PRO A 336 -0.68 -4.13 25.31
N ASN A 337 -1.29 -4.15 26.50
CA ASN A 337 -2.75 -4.21 26.65
C ASN A 337 -3.49 -3.04 25.99
N ASN A 338 -2.92 -1.84 26.00
CA ASN A 338 -3.56 -0.68 25.38
C ASN A 338 -3.58 -0.81 23.85
N VAL A 339 -2.48 -1.30 23.27
CA VAL A 339 -2.39 -1.52 21.81
C VAL A 339 -3.29 -2.68 21.38
N ILE A 340 -3.29 -3.78 22.15
CA ILE A 340 -4.17 -4.93 21.90
C ILE A 340 -5.64 -4.49 21.99
N GLN A 341 -6.01 -3.63 22.94
CA GLN A 341 -7.36 -3.09 23.09
C GLN A 341 -7.78 -2.20 21.92
N GLN A 342 -6.90 -1.32 21.42
CA GLN A 342 -7.19 -0.50 20.25
C GLN A 342 -7.34 -1.34 18.98
N LEU A 343 -6.49 -2.35 18.81
CA LEU A 343 -6.58 -3.29 17.68
C LEU A 343 -7.88 -4.09 17.73
N TYR A 344 -8.30 -4.51 18.93
CA TYR A 344 -9.59 -5.19 19.13
C TYR A 344 -10.78 -4.30 18.74
N GLN A 345 -10.79 -3.04 19.21
CA GLN A 345 -11.82 -2.07 18.85
C GLN A 345 -11.87 -1.80 17.34
N GLY A 346 -10.71 -1.76 16.68
CA GLY A 346 -10.62 -1.65 15.22
C GLY A 346 -11.22 -2.85 14.48
N CYS A 347 -10.94 -4.06 14.94
CA CYS A 347 -11.51 -5.28 14.36
C CYS A 347 -13.04 -5.33 14.49
N LEU A 348 -13.57 -4.88 15.63
CA LEU A 348 -15.01 -4.78 15.85
C LEU A 348 -15.65 -3.72 14.95
N GLN A 349 -15.00 -2.57 14.75
CA GLN A 349 -15.47 -1.55 13.82
C GLN A 349 -15.49 -2.08 12.38
N TYR A 350 -14.40 -2.67 11.92
CA TYR A 350 -14.30 -3.31 10.59
C TYR A 350 -15.40 -4.36 10.38
N TYR A 351 -15.65 -5.19 11.39
CA TYR A 351 -16.72 -6.19 11.35
C TYR A 351 -18.09 -5.54 11.14
N MET A 352 -18.39 -4.45 11.85
CA MET A 352 -19.67 -3.73 11.69
C MET A 352 -19.78 -3.07 10.31
N ASP A 353 -18.73 -2.40 9.85
CA ASP A 353 -18.72 -1.66 8.57
C ASP A 353 -18.86 -2.60 7.36
N THR A 354 -18.17 -3.74 7.38
CA THR A 354 -18.26 -4.74 6.30
C THR A 354 -19.60 -5.47 6.30
N ARG A 355 -20.20 -5.70 7.47
CA ARG A 355 -21.51 -6.35 7.58
C ARG A 355 -22.68 -5.47 7.16
N GLN A 356 -22.59 -4.15 7.37
CA GLN A 356 -23.62 -3.23 6.89
C GLN A 356 -23.67 -3.14 5.36
N ASN A 357 -22.54 -3.42 4.70
CA ASN A 357 -22.38 -3.34 3.24
C ASN A 357 -22.57 -4.69 2.52
N GLU A 358 -22.74 -5.80 3.24
CA GLU A 358 -23.06 -7.11 2.65
C GLU A 358 -24.50 -7.13 2.11
N SER A 359 -24.69 -7.69 0.89
CA SER A 359 -26.02 -7.85 0.32
C SER A 359 -26.90 -8.70 1.26
N ARG A 360 -28.10 -8.20 1.59
CA ARG A 360 -29.06 -8.93 2.42
C ARG A 360 -29.32 -10.30 1.79
N SER A 361 -28.88 -11.35 2.45
CA SER A 361 -29.29 -12.70 2.10
C SER A 361 -30.82 -12.78 2.25
N ILE A 362 -31.52 -13.09 1.16
CA ILE A 362 -32.96 -13.34 1.15
C ILE A 362 -33.30 -14.61 1.97
N PHE A 363 -32.29 -15.43 2.31
CA PHE A 363 -32.44 -16.64 3.10
C PHE A 363 -31.32 -16.77 4.14
N SER A 364 -31.57 -16.40 5.39
CA SER A 364 -30.72 -16.78 6.54
C SER A 364 -31.58 -17.46 7.61
N PHE A 365 -31.74 -18.77 7.49
CA PHE A 365 -32.37 -19.65 8.48
C PHE A 365 -31.43 -19.95 9.66
N THR A 366 -30.99 -18.90 10.38
CA THR A 366 -30.37 -19.07 11.70
C THR A 366 -31.00 -18.10 12.71
N PRO A 367 -31.19 -18.48 13.98
CA PRO A 367 -32.01 -17.74 14.94
C PRO A 367 -31.41 -16.41 15.44
N PHE A 368 -30.25 -15.99 14.93
CA PHE A 368 -29.61 -14.74 15.33
C PHE A 368 -29.41 -13.84 14.11
N SER A 369 -30.25 -12.82 14.01
CA SER A 369 -30.17 -11.83 12.93
C SER A 369 -28.79 -11.17 12.89
N ASP A 370 -28.32 -10.80 11.69
CA ASP A 370 -27.05 -10.06 11.53
C ASP A 370 -27.01 -8.76 12.36
N LYS A 371 -28.18 -8.19 12.63
CA LYS A 371 -28.37 -7.03 13.52
C LYS A 371 -27.97 -7.33 14.96
N ALA A 372 -28.30 -8.51 15.48
CA ALA A 372 -27.91 -8.93 16.83
C ALA A 372 -26.38 -9.08 16.97
N LYS A 373 -25.70 -9.58 15.93
CA LYS A 373 -24.23 -9.68 15.92
C LYS A 373 -23.54 -8.32 15.89
N CYS A 374 -24.07 -7.36 15.12
CA CYS A 374 -23.54 -5.99 15.11
C CYS A 374 -23.79 -5.27 16.45
N GLN A 375 -24.93 -5.51 17.10
CA GLN A 375 -25.21 -4.97 18.44
C GLN A 375 -24.25 -5.52 19.50
N VAL A 376 -23.95 -6.83 19.47
CA VAL A 376 -22.96 -7.44 20.35
C VAL A 376 -21.55 -6.89 20.07
N ALA A 377 -21.17 -6.71 18.80
CA ALA A 377 -19.89 -6.08 18.46
C ALA A 377 -19.78 -4.64 18.96
N ALA A 378 -20.83 -3.82 18.83
CA ALA A 378 -20.86 -2.46 19.36
C ALA A 378 -20.76 -2.42 20.89
N GLN A 379 -21.43 -3.35 21.58
CA GLN A 379 -21.36 -3.47 23.03
C GLN A 379 -19.94 -3.82 23.51
N LEU A 380 -19.28 -4.77 22.82
CA LEU A 380 -17.88 -5.16 23.11
C LEU A 380 -16.86 -4.07 22.74
N GLN A 381 -17.18 -3.20 21.79
CA GLN A 381 -16.33 -2.07 21.41
C GLN A 381 -16.33 -0.98 22.49
N GLN A 382 -17.49 -0.73 23.12
CA GLN A 382 -17.66 0.22 24.22
C GLN A 382 -17.06 -0.31 25.52
N ASP A 383 -17.33 -1.57 25.86
CA ASP A 383 -16.78 -2.24 27.03
C ASP A 383 -16.44 -3.69 26.69
N ARG A 384 -15.15 -4.01 26.67
CA ARG A 384 -14.67 -5.37 26.42
C ARG A 384 -15.13 -6.35 27.49
N ASN A 385 -15.29 -5.89 28.73
CA ASN A 385 -15.71 -6.71 29.86
C ASN A 385 -17.23 -6.68 30.05
N ALA A 386 -17.98 -6.18 29.07
CA ALA A 386 -19.43 -6.13 29.12
C ALA A 386 -19.99 -7.52 29.44
N GLN A 387 -20.78 -7.61 30.51
CA GLN A 387 -21.50 -8.84 30.84
C GLN A 387 -22.58 -9.08 29.79
N LEU A 388 -22.24 -9.88 28.79
CA LEU A 388 -23.16 -10.30 27.75
C LEU A 388 -24.13 -11.33 28.35
N GLY A 389 -25.44 -11.08 28.19
CA GLY A 389 -26.47 -12.08 28.55
C GLY A 389 -26.27 -13.38 27.76
N PHE A 390 -26.87 -14.48 28.22
CA PHE A 390 -26.66 -15.84 27.68
C PHE A 390 -26.69 -15.92 26.14
N PHE A 391 -27.70 -15.30 25.51
CA PHE A 391 -27.83 -15.27 24.04
C PHE A 391 -26.81 -14.37 23.34
N SER A 392 -26.45 -13.24 23.96
CA SER A 392 -25.42 -12.33 23.46
C SER A 392 -24.02 -12.95 23.56
N GLY A 393 -23.75 -13.72 24.62
CA GLY A 393 -22.51 -14.48 24.80
C GLY A 393 -22.37 -15.63 23.78
N PHE A 394 -23.47 -16.32 23.47
CA PHE A 394 -23.45 -17.30 22.37
C PHE A 394 -23.27 -16.61 20.99
N THR A 395 -23.86 -15.43 20.81
CA THR A 395 -23.74 -14.63 19.57
C THR A 395 -22.33 -14.11 19.35
N SER A 396 -21.62 -13.72 20.41
CA SER A 396 -20.24 -13.21 20.33
C SER A 396 -19.24 -14.30 19.90
N GLN A 397 -19.57 -15.58 20.09
CA GLN A 397 -18.70 -16.71 19.74
C GLN A 397 -18.95 -17.27 18.32
N GLN A 398 -19.85 -16.68 17.54
CA GLN A 398 -20.22 -17.20 16.23
C GLN A 398 -19.57 -16.51 15.03
N GLY A 399 -19.15 -17.30 14.03
CA GLY A 399 -18.68 -16.81 12.73
C GLY A 399 -17.47 -15.88 12.84
N ARG A 400 -17.40 -14.87 11.97
CA ARG A 400 -16.31 -13.87 11.95
C ARG A 400 -16.14 -13.13 13.28
N LEU A 401 -17.23 -12.83 13.99
CA LEU A 401 -17.18 -12.19 15.31
C LEU A 401 -16.53 -13.10 16.36
N GLY A 402 -16.87 -14.40 16.33
CA GLY A 402 -16.24 -15.41 17.17
C GLY A 402 -14.73 -15.56 16.92
N VAL A 403 -14.31 -15.49 15.65
CA VAL A 403 -12.87 -15.52 15.29
C VAL A 403 -12.13 -14.32 15.89
N ILE A 404 -12.68 -13.11 15.75
CA ILE A 404 -12.10 -11.91 16.36
C ILE A 404 -11.98 -12.10 17.88
N ASN A 405 -13.08 -12.45 18.56
CA ASN A 405 -13.08 -12.58 20.02
C ASN A 405 -12.07 -13.62 20.51
N LYS A 406 -11.98 -14.78 19.87
CA LYS A 406 -11.03 -15.84 20.23
C LYS A 406 -9.57 -15.39 20.11
N ILE A 407 -9.22 -14.66 19.04
CA ILE A 407 -7.87 -14.12 18.83
C ILE A 407 -7.48 -13.19 19.98
N PHE A 408 -8.37 -12.27 20.35
CA PHE A 408 -8.08 -11.29 21.39
C PHE A 408 -8.16 -11.86 22.80
N GLU A 409 -9.09 -12.78 23.09
CA GLU A 409 -9.07 -13.57 24.34
C GLU A 409 -7.68 -14.19 24.56
N THR A 410 -7.15 -14.85 23.54
CA THR A 410 -5.80 -15.45 23.58
C THR A 410 -4.69 -14.41 23.73
N ALA A 411 -4.83 -13.22 23.12
CA ALA A 411 -3.81 -12.18 23.19
C ALA A 411 -3.72 -11.49 24.57
N PHE A 412 -4.83 -11.42 25.30
CA PHE A 412 -4.89 -10.77 26.61
C PHE A 412 -4.49 -11.69 27.77
N TYR A 413 -4.66 -13.01 27.65
CA TYR A 413 -4.26 -14.01 28.65
C TYR A 413 -2.75 -14.06 28.99
N PRO A 414 -1.79 -14.01 28.04
CA PRO A 414 -0.36 -14.11 28.33
C PRO A 414 0.24 -12.86 29.00
N VAL A 415 -0.51 -11.76 29.09
CA VAL A 415 -0.06 -10.50 29.71
C VAL A 415 -0.43 -10.43 31.20
N SER A 416 -1.52 -11.05 31.64
CA SER A 416 -1.97 -10.99 33.04
C SER A 416 -1.09 -11.78 34.01
N GLU A 417 -0.54 -12.92 33.61
CA GLU A 417 0.29 -13.78 34.49
C GLU A 417 1.67 -13.19 34.82
N LYS A 418 2.19 -12.25 34.02
CA LYS A 418 3.48 -11.58 34.31
C LYS A 418 3.37 -10.46 35.34
N SER A 419 2.15 -9.97 35.61
CA SER A 419 1.92 -8.85 36.54
C SER A 419 1.63 -9.28 37.99
N SER A 420 1.42 -10.58 38.25
CA SER A 420 1.03 -11.09 39.58
C SER A 420 2.19 -11.68 40.41
N ASN A 421 3.40 -11.78 39.87
CA ASN A 421 4.56 -12.33 40.57
C ASN A 421 5.62 -11.27 40.90
N THR A 422 5.26 -10.23 41.64
CA THR A 422 6.23 -9.46 42.45
C THR A 422 5.53 -8.84 43.66
N ALA A 423 5.42 -9.62 44.73
CA ALA A 423 5.41 -9.09 46.08
C ALA A 423 6.27 -10.02 46.95
N PRO A 424 7.42 -9.58 47.49
CA PRO A 424 8.11 -10.35 48.50
C PRO A 424 7.28 -10.33 49.78
N ARG A 425 6.91 -11.51 50.28
CA ARG A 425 6.51 -11.65 51.68
C ARG A 425 7.76 -11.40 52.52
N GLY A 426 7.64 -10.44 53.45
CA GLY A 426 8.68 -10.10 54.42
C GLY A 426 8.97 -11.21 55.42
#